data_AF-A0A4P5SWU2-F1
#
_entry.id   AF-A0A4P5SWU2-F1
#
_cell.length_a   1.000
_cell.length_b   1.000
_cell.length_c   1.000
_cell.angle_alpha   90.00
_cell.angle_beta   90.00
_cell.angle_gamma   90.00
#
_symmetry.space_group_name_H-M   'P 1'
#
loop_
_entity.id
_entity.type
_entity.pdbx_description
1 polymer ?
#
loop_
_entity_poly.entity_id
_entity_poly.type
_entity_poly.pdbx_seq_one_letter_code
_entity_poly.pdbx_strand_id
1 'polypeptide(L)'
;MPIEETIGAISDLVKAGYVRAIGLSEVGSETIRRAAKVHLITDLQIEYAITSRSLERSILSTCRELGIDITAYGVLGRGLLGGKWRQDQSAQAGDIRSIIPLFQGENLQKKT
;
A
#
# COMPACT_ATOMS: atom_id res chain seq x y z
N MET A 1 -8.94 3.60 17.01
CA MET A 1 -10.29 3.03 16.82
C MET A 1 -10.15 1.59 16.33
N PRO A 2 -10.92 0.63 16.87
CA PRO A 2 -10.94 -0.74 16.36
C PRO A 2 -11.31 -0.79 14.88
N ILE A 3 -10.67 -1.68 14.12
CA ILE A 3 -10.97 -1.84 12.69
C ILE A 3 -12.40 -2.32 12.49
N GLU A 4 -12.92 -3.12 13.42
CA GLU A 4 -14.26 -3.69 13.38
C GLU A 4 -15.34 -2.63 13.42
N GLU A 5 -15.18 -1.60 14.25
CA GLU A 5 -16.11 -0.46 14.31
C GLU A 5 -16.12 0.31 12.99
N THR A 6 -14.94 0.51 12.40
CA THR A 6 -14.79 1.20 11.11
C THR A 6 -15.47 0.44 9.99
N ILE A 7 -15.21 -0.86 9.88
CA ILE A 7 -15.79 -1.72 8.84
C ILE A 7 -17.29 -1.94 9.09
N GLY A 8 -17.72 -2.00 10.35
CA GLY A 8 -19.13 -2.05 10.72
C GLY A 8 -19.90 -0.82 10.22
N ALA A 9 -19.36 0.37 10.44
CA ALA A 9 -19.96 1.61 9.95
C ALA A 9 -20.04 1.65 8.41
N ILE A 10 -18.98 1.22 7.70
CA ILE A 10 -19.00 1.16 6.22
C ILE A 10 -19.97 0.08 5.73
N SER A 11 -20.09 -1.05 6.42
CA SER A 11 -21.06 -2.11 6.13
C SER A 11 -22.50 -1.59 6.18
N ASP A 12 -22.83 -0.71 7.11
CA ASP A 12 -24.16 -0.08 7.14
C ASP A 12 -24.40 0.84 5.93
N LEU A 13 -23.36 1.52 5.44
CA LEU A 13 -23.43 2.28 4.18
C LEU A 13 -23.57 1.38 2.95
N VAL A 14 -23.02 0.17 2.98
CA VAL A 14 -23.25 -0.85 1.95
C VAL A 14 -24.71 -1.30 1.96
N LYS A 15 -25.26 -1.63 3.13
CA LYS A 15 -26.69 -2.03 3.27
C LYS A 15 -27.64 -0.92 2.83
N ALA A 16 -27.30 0.34 3.10
CA ALA A 16 -28.07 1.50 2.66
C ALA A 16 -27.95 1.79 1.15
N GLY A 17 -27.06 1.09 0.42
CA GLY A 17 -26.85 1.27 -1.03
C GLY A 17 -25.95 2.44 -1.41
N TYR A 18 -25.30 3.10 -0.44
CA TYR A 18 -24.38 4.22 -0.72
C TYR A 18 -22.99 3.75 -1.12
N VAL A 19 -22.56 2.58 -0.64
CA VAL A 19 -21.26 1.99 -0.92
C VAL A 19 -21.45 0.64 -1.61
N ARG A 20 -20.66 0.34 -2.64
CA ARG A 20 -20.74 -0.94 -3.37
C ARG A 20 -19.72 -1.98 -2.90
N ALA A 21 -18.56 -1.53 -2.42
CA ALA A 21 -17.44 -2.38 -2.06
C ALA A 21 -16.57 -1.69 -1.01
N ILE A 22 -15.85 -2.49 -0.22
CA ILE A 22 -14.99 -2.00 0.87
C ILE A 22 -13.54 -2.37 0.53
N GLY A 23 -12.69 -1.34 0.46
CA GLY A 23 -11.24 -1.50 0.33
C GLY A 23 -10.52 -1.06 1.61
N LEU A 24 -9.30 -1.55 1.78
CA LEU A 24 -8.37 -1.13 2.83
C LEU A 24 -7.15 -0.44 2.22
N SER A 25 -6.41 0.31 3.01
CA SER A 25 -5.14 0.91 2.59
C SER A 25 -4.10 0.83 3.70
N GLU A 26 -2.86 0.45 3.35
CA GLU A 26 -1.70 0.51 4.25
C GLU A 26 -1.88 -0.20 5.61
N VAL A 27 -2.50 -1.39 5.59
CA VAL A 27 -2.73 -2.21 6.79
C VAL A 27 -2.03 -3.57 6.72
N GLY A 28 -1.65 -4.08 7.89
CA GLY A 28 -1.02 -5.40 8.02
C GLY A 28 -2.00 -6.57 8.06
N SER A 29 -1.46 -7.77 7.89
CA SER A 29 -2.18 -9.06 7.81
C SER A 29 -3.21 -9.28 8.93
N GLU A 30 -2.87 -8.95 10.19
CA GLU A 30 -3.79 -9.13 11.32
C GLU A 30 -5.02 -8.21 11.21
N THR A 31 -4.80 -6.94 10.85
CA THR A 31 -5.88 -5.97 10.63
C THR A 31 -6.76 -6.40 9.46
N ILE A 32 -6.17 -6.91 8.38
CA ILE A 32 -6.92 -7.44 7.22
C ILE A 32 -7.83 -8.58 7.64
N ARG A 33 -7.32 -9.56 8.40
CA ARG A 33 -8.12 -10.70 8.89
C ARG A 33 -9.26 -10.25 9.80
N ARG A 34 -9.01 -9.29 10.68
CA ARG A 34 -10.05 -8.72 11.55
C ARG A 34 -11.13 -7.97 10.75
N ALA A 35 -10.74 -7.18 9.76
CA ALA A 35 -11.68 -6.50 8.85
C ALA A 35 -12.55 -7.50 8.08
N ALA A 36 -11.94 -8.55 7.51
CA ALA A 36 -12.62 -9.57 6.72
C ALA A 36 -13.62 -10.42 7.53
N LYS A 37 -13.48 -10.49 8.86
CA LYS A 37 -14.47 -11.11 9.76
C LYS A 37 -15.76 -10.30 9.89
N VAL A 38 -15.71 -8.99 9.62
CA VAL A 38 -16.87 -8.09 9.78
C VAL A 38 -17.65 -7.94 8.48
N HIS A 39 -16.95 -7.75 7.36
CA HIS A 39 -17.55 -7.65 6.04
C HIS A 39 -16.55 -8.08 4.96
N LEU A 40 -17.05 -8.46 3.78
CA LEU A 40 -16.21 -8.71 2.61
C LEU A 40 -15.35 -7.48 2.29
N ILE A 41 -14.04 -7.69 2.23
CA ILE A 41 -13.05 -6.72 1.75
C ILE A 41 -12.69 -7.11 0.32
N THR A 42 -12.77 -6.17 -0.61
CA THR A 42 -12.55 -6.45 -2.03
C THR A 42 -11.13 -6.16 -2.48
N ASP A 43 -10.51 -5.11 -1.94
CA ASP A 43 -9.19 -4.63 -2.36
C ASP A 43 -8.34 -4.16 -1.18
N LEU A 44 -7.03 -4.34 -1.29
CA LEU A 44 -6.03 -3.67 -0.49
C LEU A 44 -5.14 -2.81 -1.39
N GLN A 45 -5.14 -1.50 -1.15
CA GLN A 45 -4.17 -0.60 -1.76
C GLN A 45 -2.92 -0.48 -0.88
N ILE A 46 -1.74 -0.82 -1.40
CA ILE A 46 -0.48 -0.80 -0.63
C ILE A 46 0.74 -0.53 -1.52
N GLU A 47 1.82 0.03 -0.95
CA GLU A 47 3.07 0.24 -1.70
C GLU A 47 3.66 -1.12 -2.13
N TYR A 48 3.94 -1.25 -3.43
CA TYR A 48 4.68 -2.38 -3.96
C TYR A 48 5.52 -1.97 -5.17
N ALA A 49 6.82 -2.22 -5.09
CA ALA A 49 7.77 -1.99 -6.16
C ALA A 49 8.93 -2.98 -6.04
N ILE A 50 9.79 -3.07 -7.06
CA ILE A 50 11.02 -3.87 -6.97
C ILE A 50 11.85 -3.47 -5.74
N THR A 51 11.87 -2.17 -5.41
CA THR A 51 12.57 -1.60 -4.26
C THR A 51 11.79 -1.67 -2.94
N SER A 52 10.51 -2.05 -2.94
CA SER A 52 9.64 -2.09 -1.75
C SER A 52 8.75 -3.32 -1.81
N ARG A 53 9.18 -4.39 -1.14
CA ARG A 53 8.60 -5.75 -1.22
C ARG A 53 8.13 -6.29 0.13
N SER A 54 7.90 -5.40 1.09
CA SER A 54 7.58 -5.77 2.49
C SER A 54 6.31 -6.61 2.62
N LEU A 55 5.29 -6.34 1.79
CA LEU A 55 4.02 -7.07 1.76
C LEU A 55 4.19 -8.57 1.48
N GLU A 56 5.24 -8.98 0.77
CA GLU A 56 5.45 -10.39 0.39
C GLU A 56 5.64 -11.30 1.61
N ARG A 57 6.08 -10.74 2.73
CA ARG A 57 6.34 -11.49 3.97
C ARG A 57 5.07 -12.12 4.56
N SER A 58 3.91 -11.47 4.42
CA SER A 58 2.66 -12.00 5.01
C SER A 58 1.36 -11.42 4.43
N ILE A 59 1.40 -10.19 3.91
CA ILE A 59 0.18 -9.52 3.40
C ILE A 59 -0.26 -10.18 2.10
N LEU A 60 0.68 -10.44 1.18
CA LEU A 60 0.38 -11.07 -0.10
C LEU A 60 -0.26 -12.46 0.07
N SER A 61 0.23 -13.27 1.02
CA SER A 61 -0.39 -14.57 1.33
C SER A 61 -1.77 -14.39 1.97
N THR A 62 -1.91 -13.46 2.91
CA THR A 62 -3.19 -13.18 3.58
C THR A 62 -4.27 -12.71 2.60
N CYS A 63 -3.96 -11.77 1.70
CA CYS A 63 -4.90 -11.33 0.66
C CYS A 63 -5.28 -12.48 -0.28
N ARG A 64 -4.31 -13.30 -0.70
CA ARG A 64 -4.57 -14.47 -1.55
C ARG A 64 -5.46 -15.50 -0.87
N GLU A 65 -5.22 -15.80 0.42
CA GLU A 65 -6.05 -16.72 1.21
C GLU A 65 -7.50 -16.25 1.34
N LEU A 66 -7.70 -14.93 1.46
CA LEU A 66 -9.02 -14.32 1.68
C LEU A 66 -9.73 -13.91 0.38
N GLY A 67 -9.08 -14.06 -0.78
CA GLY A 67 -9.62 -13.63 -2.08
C GLY A 67 -9.72 -12.10 -2.22
N ILE A 68 -8.78 -11.37 -1.61
CA ILE A 68 -8.71 -9.90 -1.64
C ILE A 68 -7.73 -9.47 -2.75
N ASP A 69 -8.18 -8.59 -3.64
CA ASP A 69 -7.33 -8.03 -4.69
C ASP A 69 -6.30 -7.04 -4.12
N ILE A 70 -5.23 -6.78 -4.87
CA ILE A 70 -4.18 -5.83 -4.47
C ILE A 70 -4.02 -4.77 -5.55
N THR A 71 -4.20 -3.52 -5.15
CA THR A 71 -3.85 -2.34 -5.94
C THR A 71 -2.51 -1.80 -5.50
N ALA A 72 -1.46 -2.08 -6.28
CA ALA A 72 -0.12 -1.58 -6.01
C ALA A 72 -0.01 -0.09 -6.38
N TYR A 73 0.47 0.74 -5.45
CA TYR A 73 0.97 2.08 -5.78
C TYR A 73 2.50 2.16 -5.62
N GLY A 74 3.09 3.23 -6.15
CA GLY A 74 4.53 3.44 -6.01
C GLY A 74 5.38 2.52 -6.88
N VAL A 75 4.76 1.80 -7.84
CA VAL A 75 5.40 0.78 -8.71
C VAL A 75 6.68 1.22 -9.41
N LEU A 76 6.85 2.53 -9.65
CA LEU A 76 8.07 3.11 -10.24
C LEU A 76 9.10 3.60 -9.20
N GLY A 77 8.99 3.21 -7.94
CA GLY A 77 9.88 3.65 -6.86
C GLY A 77 9.92 5.18 -6.74
N ARG A 78 8.75 5.83 -6.85
CA ARG A 78 8.62 7.31 -6.87
C ARG A 78 9.47 7.99 -7.97
N GLY A 79 9.56 7.32 -9.12
CA GLY A 79 10.29 7.79 -10.31
C GLY A 79 11.70 7.23 -10.44
N LEU A 80 12.25 6.57 -9.41
CA LEU A 80 13.58 5.96 -9.44
C LEU A 80 13.71 4.91 -10.55
N LEU A 81 12.66 4.11 -10.77
CA LEU A 81 12.62 3.05 -11.78
C LEU A 81 12.13 3.54 -13.15
N GLY A 82 11.76 4.83 -13.27
CA GLY A 82 11.23 5.42 -14.50
C GLY A 82 12.29 5.87 -15.51
N GLY A 83 13.58 5.62 -15.25
CA GLY A 83 14.70 5.90 -16.17
C GLY A 83 15.10 7.37 -16.35
N LYS A 84 14.28 8.32 -15.87
CA LYS A 84 14.55 9.76 -16.00
C LYS A 84 15.11 10.41 -14.73
N TRP A 85 15.08 9.72 -13.60
CA TRP A 85 15.59 10.25 -12.35
C TRP A 85 17.11 10.29 -12.34
N ARG A 86 17.67 11.41 -11.89
CA ARG A 86 19.12 11.62 -11.74
C ARG A 86 19.41 12.25 -10.38
N GLN A 87 20.52 11.85 -9.77
CA GLN A 87 20.91 12.28 -8.43
C GLN A 87 21.19 13.80 -8.34
N ASP A 88 21.59 14.43 -9.44
CA ASP A 88 21.76 15.88 -9.54
C ASP A 88 20.42 16.65 -9.54
N GLN A 89 19.29 15.99 -9.81
CA GLN A 89 17.95 16.61 -9.82
C GLN A 89 17.24 16.61 -8.46
N SER A 90 17.74 15.87 -7.46
CA SER A 90 17.08 15.72 -6.15
C SER A 90 17.27 16.90 -5.19
N ALA A 91 17.79 18.02 -5.69
CA ALA A 91 18.13 19.21 -4.89
C ALA A 91 17.08 20.34 -4.99
N GLN A 92 15.89 20.08 -5.56
CA GLN A 92 14.83 21.08 -5.58
C GLN A 92 14.15 21.19 -4.21
N ALA A 93 14.03 22.41 -3.71
CA ALA A 93 13.31 22.69 -2.47
C ALA A 93 11.87 22.17 -2.54
N GLY A 94 11.47 21.35 -1.57
CA GLY A 94 10.14 20.72 -1.52
C GLY A 94 10.06 19.32 -2.13
N ASP A 95 11.13 18.79 -2.73
CA ASP A 95 11.15 17.41 -3.19
C ASP A 95 11.27 16.43 -2.02
N ILE A 96 10.18 15.70 -1.74
CA ILE A 96 10.12 14.70 -0.65
C ILE A 96 11.16 13.58 -0.80
N ARG A 97 11.68 13.35 -2.01
CA ARG A 97 12.69 12.32 -2.23
C ARG A 97 13.98 12.62 -1.49
N SER A 98 14.28 13.88 -1.19
CA SER A 98 15.45 14.28 -0.38
C SER A 98 15.49 13.64 1.01
N ILE A 99 14.34 13.33 1.61
CA ILE A 99 14.23 12.73 2.95
C ILE A 99 13.96 11.23 2.95
N ILE A 100 13.76 10.62 1.77
CA ILE A 100 13.46 9.18 1.66
C ILE A 100 14.78 8.40 1.61
N PRO A 101 15.03 7.43 2.52
CA PRO A 101 16.29 6.67 2.55
C PRO A 101 16.67 6.00 1.24
N LEU A 102 15.69 5.59 0.43
CA LEU A 102 15.88 5.00 -0.90
C LEU A 102 16.69 5.92 -1.85
N PHE A 103 16.60 7.24 -1.65
CA PHE A 103 17.26 8.25 -2.49
C PHE A 103 18.58 8.78 -1.90
N GLN A 104 19.13 8.11 -0.87
CA GLN A 104 20.31 8.58 -0.14
C GLN A 104 21.48 7.60 -0.22
N GLY A 105 22.69 8.15 -0.33
CA GLY A 105 23.95 7.42 -0.19
C GLY A 105 24.03 6.13 -1.02
N GLU A 106 24.44 5.05 -0.36
CA GLU A 106 24.65 3.74 -0.99
C GLU A 106 23.35 3.07 -1.48
N ASN A 107 22.18 3.48 -0.98
CA ASN A 107 20.90 2.92 -1.43
C ASN A 107 20.62 3.22 -2.91
N LEU A 108 21.18 4.31 -3.45
CA LEU A 108 21.10 4.62 -4.88
C LEU A 108 21.89 3.64 -5.77
N GLN A 109 22.90 2.98 -5.21
CA GLN A 109 23.75 2.04 -5.94
C GLN A 109 23.16 0.63 -5.97
N LYS A 110 22.29 0.29 -5.01
CA LYS A 110 21.54 -0.97 -4.99
C LYS A 110 20.29 -0.85 -5.86
N LYS A 111 20.47 -1.00 -7.18
CA LYS A 111 19.36 -1.03 -8.17
C LYS A 111 18.71 -2.41 -8.33
N THR A 112 18.73 -3.26 -7.30
CA THR A 112 18.16 -4.61 -7.37
C THR A 112 17.69 -5.09 -6.01
#